data_AF-A0A9E4IRN2-F1
#
_entry.id   AF-A0A9E4IRN2-F1
#
_cell.length_a   1.000
_cell.length_b   1.000
_cell.length_c   1.000
_cell.angle_alpha   90.00
_cell.angle_beta   90.00
_cell.angle_gamma   90.00
#
_symmetry.space_group_name_H-M   'P 1'
#
loop_
_entity.id
_entity.type
_entity.pdbx_description
1 polymer ?
#
loop_
_entity_poly.entity_id
_entity_poly.type
_entity_poly.pdbx_seq_one_letter_code
_entity_poly.pdbx_strand_id
1 'polypeptide(L)'
;LQPVMKGAVLSNDEKYHGNAEVQALTIEGPYEGAVPEDTPNRQRIFVCAPAAEPEEEACAERILSRLARLAYRRPPADRDVDTLLEFFRDGRAKAGGGFDSGIQLALERLLVDPDFLLRVHEDPPGAAPGQTYALGDLELASRLSFFLWSSIPDDELLDVAERGELTDFAVMRRQVRRMLADPRSEALVSNFAAQWLHLRNLDDVKAEPAVYPEFDQDLLEAFRQETALFIGSTIEEDRSVLDLLGADYTYVNERLAQHYGIPGVYGSRFRRVTLPDLEQRGGLLGHGSLLSLTSYPHRTSPVLRGRWLLEAIFGTPPPGPPPDVPALPERGEGDAPASMRERLELHRRNPACASCHRTIDPPGFMLEHYDAIGRWRSVTDDGRPVDAAGTLPNGVTAEGLEGLRGLLLDAPEQFVSTLTRRLLAYALGREPQYYDQPTVRRIVRNAAADEHRWSSIILRIVESPAFLTRRAAE
;
A
#
# COMPACT_ATOMS: atom_id res chain seq x y z
N LEU A 1 3.39 28.89 12.82
CA LEU A 1 3.32 27.50 12.30
C LEU A 1 3.47 26.56 13.48
N GLN A 2 2.40 26.37 14.26
CA GLN A 2 2.37 25.36 15.30
C GLN A 2 1.99 24.01 14.66
N PRO A 3 2.61 22.89 15.05
CA PRO A 3 2.13 21.57 14.65
C PRO A 3 0.72 21.36 15.16
N VAL A 4 -0.09 20.62 14.41
CA VAL A 4 -1.40 20.14 14.88
C VAL A 4 -1.12 19.18 16.04
N MET A 5 -1.38 19.64 17.27
CA MET A 5 -1.26 18.82 18.47
C MET A 5 -2.47 17.88 18.51
N LYS A 6 -2.33 16.62 18.06
CA LYS A 6 -3.34 15.57 18.25
C LYS A 6 -2.94 14.69 19.43
N GLY A 7 -3.02 15.25 20.64
CA GLY A 7 -2.90 14.44 21.85
C GLY A 7 -4.19 13.65 22.09
N ALA A 8 -4.10 12.33 22.21
CA ALA A 8 -5.14 11.52 22.84
C ALA A 8 -4.81 11.42 24.33
N VAL A 9 -5.74 11.84 25.21
CA VAL A 9 -5.61 11.62 26.66
C VAL A 9 -6.76 10.74 27.14
N LEU A 10 -6.39 9.55 27.61
CA LEU A 10 -6.99 8.68 28.63
C LEU A 10 -8.51 8.83 28.88
N SER A 11 -9.31 7.98 28.23
CA SER A 11 -10.65 7.65 28.75
C SER A 11 -10.52 6.54 29.80
N ASN A 12 -10.71 6.89 31.06
CA ASN A 12 -11.46 6.02 31.95
C ASN A 12 -12.96 6.27 31.70
N ASP A 13 -13.79 5.26 31.92
CA ASP A 13 -15.19 5.28 31.52
C ASP A 13 -16.08 6.19 32.42
N GLU A 14 -15.48 7.05 33.26
CA GLU A 14 -16.21 7.84 34.26
C GLU A 14 -16.08 9.37 34.12
N LYS A 15 -15.34 9.90 33.13
CA LYS A 15 -15.34 11.34 32.84
C LYS A 15 -15.31 11.67 31.34
N TYR A 16 -16.46 12.06 30.81
CA TYR A 16 -16.59 12.77 29.53
C TYR A 16 -15.94 14.16 29.64
N HIS A 17 -14.69 14.27 29.23
CA HIS A 17 -14.11 15.55 28.83
C HIS A 17 -13.48 15.36 27.45
N GLY A 18 -14.20 15.82 26.43
CA GLY A 18 -13.83 15.71 25.03
C GLY A 18 -12.43 16.26 24.78
N ASN A 19 -11.76 15.65 23.81
CA ASN A 19 -10.52 16.12 23.25
C ASN A 19 -10.64 17.62 22.90
N ALA A 20 -9.52 18.33 22.75
CA ALA A 20 -9.53 19.57 21.99
C ALA A 20 -9.84 19.24 20.51
N GLU A 21 -11.11 18.99 20.23
CA GLU A 21 -11.67 18.88 18.91
C GLU A 21 -12.06 20.28 18.46
N VAL A 22 -11.84 20.56 17.18
CA VAL A 22 -12.51 21.67 16.54
C VAL A 22 -14.00 21.33 16.54
N GLN A 23 -14.73 21.77 17.58
CA GLN A 23 -16.17 21.55 17.73
C GLN A 23 -16.94 22.12 16.53
N ALA A 24 -16.47 23.25 16.01
CA ALA A 24 -16.94 23.85 14.77
C ALA A 24 -15.82 24.68 14.14
N LEU A 25 -15.63 24.50 12.84
CA LEU A 25 -14.92 25.44 11.99
C LEU A 25 -15.98 26.08 11.10
N THR A 26 -16.37 27.32 11.42
CA THR A 26 -17.26 28.10 10.56
C THR A 26 -16.40 28.93 9.62
N ILE A 27 -16.33 28.53 8.36
CA ILE A 27 -15.77 29.37 7.30
C ILE A 27 -16.92 30.24 6.80
N GLU A 28 -16.94 31.48 7.27
CA GLU A 28 -17.95 32.46 6.95
C GLU A 28 -17.42 33.36 5.82
N GLY A 29 -17.89 33.08 4.60
CA GLY A 29 -17.51 33.79 3.38
C GLY A 29 -16.66 32.94 2.41
N PRO A 30 -16.08 33.58 1.39
CA PRO A 30 -16.19 35.01 1.08
C PRO A 30 -17.63 35.38 0.66
N TYR A 31 -18.25 36.33 1.39
CA TYR A 31 -19.63 36.77 1.14
C TYR A 31 -19.81 37.47 -0.22
N GLU A 32 -18.72 37.99 -0.78
CA GLU A 32 -18.61 38.59 -2.12
C GLU A 32 -17.41 38.00 -2.88
N GLY A 33 -17.06 36.74 -2.62
CA GLY A 33 -15.93 36.13 -3.31
C GLY A 33 -16.25 35.89 -4.78
N ALA A 34 -15.44 36.47 -5.66
CA ALA A 34 -15.41 36.02 -7.04
C ALA A 34 -14.92 34.56 -7.07
N VAL A 35 -15.57 33.73 -7.89
CA VAL A 35 -15.03 32.40 -8.21
C VAL A 35 -13.68 32.62 -8.89
N PRO A 36 -12.57 32.02 -8.40
CA PRO A 36 -11.27 32.19 -9.03
C PRO A 36 -11.30 31.69 -10.48
N GLU A 37 -11.19 32.60 -11.43
CA GLU A 37 -11.23 32.29 -12.88
C GLU A 37 -9.94 31.63 -13.38
N ASP A 38 -8.83 31.83 -12.65
CA ASP A 38 -7.52 31.28 -12.97
C ASP A 38 -7.00 30.42 -11.81
N THR A 39 -7.26 29.10 -11.90
CA THR A 39 -6.74 28.11 -10.96
C THR A 39 -6.05 26.98 -11.71
N PRO A 40 -5.07 26.28 -11.11
CA PRO A 40 -4.45 25.12 -11.74
C PRO A 40 -5.45 24.05 -12.21
N ASN A 41 -6.57 23.89 -11.50
CA ASN A 41 -7.63 22.96 -11.90
C ASN A 41 -8.45 23.49 -13.09
N ARG A 42 -8.81 24.78 -13.12
CA ARG A 42 -9.45 25.37 -14.30
C ARG A 42 -8.57 25.27 -15.53
N GLN A 43 -7.28 25.58 -15.42
CA GLN A 43 -6.34 25.46 -16.54
C GLN A 43 -6.25 24.03 -17.10
N ARG A 44 -6.47 23.01 -16.25
CA ARG A 44 -6.52 21.60 -16.68
C ARG A 44 -7.81 21.20 -17.39
N ILE A 45 -8.93 21.84 -17.04
CA ILE A 45 -10.26 21.56 -17.60
C ILE A 45 -10.49 22.42 -18.86
N PHE A 46 -10.37 23.73 -18.71
CA PHE A 46 -10.66 24.73 -19.73
C PHE A 46 -9.45 24.95 -20.64
N VAL A 47 -9.26 24.06 -21.62
CA VAL A 47 -8.21 24.21 -22.65
C VAL A 47 -8.52 25.29 -23.69
N CYS A 48 -9.69 25.92 -23.58
CA CYS A 48 -10.07 27.12 -24.30
C CYS A 48 -11.08 27.95 -23.52
N ALA A 49 -11.25 29.20 -23.93
CA ALA A 49 -12.31 30.08 -23.49
C ALA A 49 -12.99 30.70 -24.73
N PRO A 50 -14.33 30.67 -24.83
CA PRO A 50 -15.04 31.29 -25.95
C PRO A 50 -15.03 32.81 -25.81
N ALA A 51 -14.82 33.54 -26.92
CA ALA A 51 -14.85 35.01 -26.91
C ALA A 51 -16.29 35.56 -27.03
N ALA A 52 -17.20 34.76 -27.59
CA ALA A 52 -18.61 35.08 -27.75
C ALA A 52 -19.48 33.81 -27.72
N GLU A 53 -20.78 33.99 -27.48
CA GLU A 53 -21.77 32.91 -27.39
C GLU A 53 -21.73 31.89 -28.56
N PRO A 54 -21.57 32.30 -29.84
CA PRO A 54 -21.50 31.34 -30.95
C PRO A 54 -20.27 30.41 -30.92
N GLU A 55 -19.23 30.77 -30.16
CA GLU A 55 -18.01 29.96 -30.01
C GLU A 55 -18.10 28.99 -28.83
N GLU A 56 -19.10 29.13 -27.95
CA GLU A 56 -19.24 28.33 -26.73
C GLU A 56 -19.31 26.84 -27.07
N GLU A 57 -20.17 26.45 -28.00
CA GLU A 57 -20.42 25.03 -28.30
C GLU A 57 -19.17 24.32 -28.86
N ALA A 58 -18.45 24.97 -29.78
CA ALA A 58 -17.20 24.42 -30.31
C ALA A 58 -16.09 24.35 -29.25
N CYS A 59 -16.02 25.33 -28.34
CA CYS A 59 -15.07 25.27 -27.23
C CYS A 59 -15.46 24.19 -26.21
N ALA A 60 -16.75 24.02 -25.90
CA ALA A 60 -17.25 22.95 -25.05
C ALA A 60 -16.94 21.58 -25.64
N GLU A 61 -17.18 21.37 -26.94
CA GLU A 61 -16.86 20.12 -27.63
C GLU A 61 -15.38 19.76 -27.48
N ARG A 62 -14.47 20.73 -27.67
CA ARG A 62 -13.03 20.51 -27.50
C ARG A 62 -12.65 20.15 -26.05
N ILE A 63 -13.22 20.84 -25.07
CA ILE A 63 -12.99 20.57 -23.65
C ILE A 63 -13.49 19.16 -23.30
N LEU A 64 -14.74 18.85 -23.65
CA LEU A 64 -15.41 17.61 -23.30
C LEU A 64 -14.80 16.42 -24.02
N SER A 65 -14.39 16.58 -25.28
CA SER A 65 -13.65 15.53 -26.02
C SER A 65 -12.34 15.19 -25.33
N ARG A 66 -11.57 16.19 -24.88
CA ARG A 66 -10.32 15.94 -24.15
C ARG A 66 -10.57 15.25 -22.80
N LEU A 67 -11.57 15.72 -22.05
CA LEU A 67 -11.90 15.13 -20.75
C LEU A 67 -12.42 13.70 -20.90
N ALA A 68 -13.30 13.44 -21.86
CA ALA A 68 -13.81 12.11 -22.18
C ALA A 68 -12.69 11.16 -22.59
N ARG A 69 -11.75 11.62 -23.43
CA ARG A 69 -10.57 10.85 -23.83
C ARG A 69 -9.79 10.33 -22.62
N LEU A 70 -9.49 11.21 -21.67
CA LEU A 70 -8.75 10.88 -20.45
C LEU A 70 -9.57 9.99 -19.51
N ALA A 71 -10.84 10.36 -19.28
CA ALA A 71 -11.72 9.70 -18.33
C ALA A 71 -12.07 8.27 -18.76
N TYR A 72 -12.39 8.08 -20.03
CA TYR A 72 -12.75 6.80 -20.62
C TYR A 72 -11.53 6.03 -21.14
N ARG A 73 -10.36 6.68 -21.19
CA ARG A 73 -9.04 6.07 -21.43
C ARG A 73 -8.91 5.48 -22.84
N ARG A 74 -9.59 6.13 -23.79
CA ARG A 74 -9.67 5.79 -25.21
C ARG A 74 -10.06 7.03 -26.02
N PRO A 75 -9.85 7.05 -27.34
CA PRO A 75 -10.50 8.03 -28.20
C PRO A 75 -12.01 8.06 -27.91
N PRO A 76 -12.59 9.26 -27.66
CA PRO A 76 -14.03 9.37 -27.44
C PRO A 76 -14.75 9.03 -28.74
N ALA A 77 -15.84 8.28 -28.65
CA ALA A 77 -16.74 8.08 -29.77
C ALA A 77 -17.66 9.30 -29.91
N ASP A 78 -18.20 9.55 -31.10
CA ASP A 78 -19.11 10.69 -31.36
C ASP A 78 -20.26 10.74 -30.33
N ARG A 79 -20.88 9.58 -30.06
CA ARG A 79 -21.95 9.45 -29.05
C ARG A 79 -21.54 9.89 -27.64
N ASP A 80 -20.26 9.71 -27.29
CA ASP A 80 -19.74 10.04 -25.96
C ASP A 80 -19.72 11.56 -25.81
N VAL A 81 -19.26 12.26 -26.86
CA VAL A 81 -19.19 13.73 -26.91
C VAL A 81 -20.58 14.34 -27.04
N ASP A 82 -21.44 13.80 -27.91
CA ASP A 82 -22.82 14.25 -28.10
C ASP A 82 -23.60 14.22 -26.78
N THR A 83 -23.50 13.11 -26.05
CA THR A 83 -24.14 12.97 -24.72
C THR A 83 -23.64 14.05 -23.78
N LEU A 84 -22.33 14.30 -23.71
CA LEU A 84 -21.78 15.35 -22.82
C LEU A 84 -22.21 16.75 -23.25
N LEU A 85 -22.34 17.01 -24.56
CA LEU A 85 -22.84 18.27 -25.09
C LEU A 85 -24.32 18.51 -24.75
N GLU A 86 -25.16 17.47 -24.68
CA GLU A 86 -26.54 17.60 -24.17
C GLU A 86 -26.55 18.12 -22.74
N PHE A 87 -25.75 17.53 -21.84
CA PHE A 87 -25.65 17.99 -20.46
C PHE A 87 -25.02 19.39 -20.36
N PHE A 88 -24.10 19.74 -21.26
CA PHE A 88 -23.59 21.10 -21.36
C PHE A 88 -24.70 22.10 -21.69
N ARG A 89 -25.52 21.83 -22.71
CA ARG A 89 -26.63 22.70 -23.12
C ARG A 89 -27.66 22.85 -21.98
N ASP A 90 -27.97 21.75 -21.28
CA ASP A 90 -28.87 21.76 -20.12
C ASP A 90 -28.31 22.61 -18.97
N GLY A 91 -27.03 22.46 -18.64
CA GLY A 91 -26.37 23.24 -17.60
C GLY A 91 -26.29 24.73 -17.95
N ARG A 92 -26.04 25.04 -19.22
CA ARG A 92 -26.00 26.39 -19.77
C ARG A 92 -27.35 27.09 -19.74
N ALA A 93 -28.44 26.36 -19.98
CA ALA A 93 -29.80 26.88 -20.05
C ALA A 93 -30.50 27.07 -18.68
N LYS A 94 -29.93 26.56 -17.58
CA LYS A 94 -30.46 26.76 -16.22
C LYS A 94 -30.54 28.26 -15.88
N ALA A 95 -31.50 28.64 -15.03
CA ALA A 95 -31.62 30.02 -14.56
C ALA A 95 -30.36 30.45 -13.80
N GLY A 96 -29.70 31.52 -14.28
CA GLY A 96 -28.38 31.95 -13.78
C GLY A 96 -27.20 31.12 -14.26
N GLY A 97 -27.41 30.20 -15.21
CA GLY A 97 -26.40 29.37 -15.84
C GLY A 97 -25.58 30.11 -16.90
N GLY A 98 -24.36 29.63 -17.11
CA GLY A 98 -23.42 30.14 -18.12
C GLY A 98 -22.56 29.02 -18.68
N PHE A 99 -21.55 29.37 -19.47
CA PHE A 99 -20.63 28.40 -20.09
C PHE A 99 -20.04 27.42 -19.05
N ASP A 100 -19.56 27.96 -17.93
CA ASP A 100 -19.02 27.21 -16.80
C ASP A 100 -20.03 26.23 -16.19
N SER A 101 -21.29 26.64 -16.02
CA SER A 101 -22.35 25.77 -15.50
C SER A 101 -22.68 24.62 -16.46
N GLY A 102 -22.57 24.87 -17.77
CA GLY A 102 -22.66 23.83 -18.78
C GLY A 102 -21.53 22.81 -18.65
N ILE A 103 -20.27 23.28 -18.60
CA ILE A 103 -19.11 22.40 -18.44
C ILE A 103 -19.18 21.62 -17.13
N GLN A 104 -19.61 22.26 -16.04
CA GLN A 104 -19.82 21.60 -14.76
C GLN A 104 -20.80 20.43 -14.87
N LEU A 105 -21.99 20.66 -15.46
CA LEU A 105 -23.01 19.61 -15.54
C LEU A 105 -22.58 18.45 -16.45
N ALA A 106 -21.87 18.74 -17.55
CA ALA A 106 -21.27 17.72 -18.40
C ALA A 106 -20.17 16.92 -17.67
N LEU A 107 -19.34 17.58 -16.86
CA LEU A 107 -18.32 16.92 -16.05
C LEU A 107 -18.95 16.03 -14.97
N GLU A 108 -20.01 16.47 -14.31
CA GLU A 108 -20.79 15.64 -13.38
C GLU A 108 -21.28 14.36 -14.07
N ARG A 109 -21.83 14.47 -15.29
CA ARG A 109 -22.28 13.31 -16.08
C ARG A 109 -21.13 12.37 -16.42
N LEU A 110 -19.97 12.90 -16.82
CA LEU A 110 -18.78 12.12 -17.15
C LEU A 110 -18.26 11.35 -15.93
N LEU A 111 -18.23 11.97 -14.75
CA LEU A 111 -17.71 11.36 -13.52
C LEU A 111 -18.62 10.27 -12.93
N VAL A 112 -19.87 10.20 -13.35
CA VAL A 112 -20.81 9.13 -12.95
C VAL A 112 -21.04 8.11 -14.07
N ASP A 113 -20.35 8.24 -15.21
CA ASP A 113 -20.49 7.30 -16.31
C ASP A 113 -19.85 5.93 -15.97
N PRO A 114 -20.47 4.80 -16.35
CA PRO A 114 -19.87 3.48 -16.22
C PRO A 114 -18.48 3.36 -16.85
N ASP A 115 -18.22 3.99 -18.00
CA ASP A 115 -16.90 3.97 -18.65
C ASP A 115 -15.82 4.69 -17.82
N PHE A 116 -16.21 5.64 -16.96
CA PHE A 116 -15.31 6.26 -16.00
C PHE A 116 -15.14 5.39 -14.74
N LEU A 117 -16.26 5.01 -14.12
CA LEU A 117 -16.31 4.31 -12.83
C LEU A 117 -15.74 2.90 -12.88
N LEU A 118 -15.88 2.23 -14.02
CA LEU A 118 -15.49 0.83 -14.22
C LEU A 118 -14.41 0.71 -15.28
N ARG A 119 -13.47 -0.20 -15.04
CA ARG A 119 -12.53 -0.68 -16.06
C ARG A 119 -13.10 -1.91 -16.73
N VAL A 120 -14.09 -1.69 -17.60
CA VAL A 120 -14.69 -2.76 -18.40
C VAL A 120 -13.72 -3.13 -19.51
N HIS A 121 -13.52 -4.44 -19.70
CA HIS A 121 -12.82 -4.97 -20.86
C HIS A 121 -13.81 -5.90 -21.56
N GLU A 122 -14.08 -5.60 -22.82
CA GLU A 122 -14.93 -6.43 -23.67
C GLU A 122 -14.08 -7.50 -24.33
N ASP A 123 -14.58 -8.74 -24.30
CA ASP A 123 -13.90 -9.81 -25.02
C ASP A 123 -13.99 -9.55 -26.53
N PRO A 124 -12.93 -9.86 -27.29
CA PRO A 124 -12.94 -9.66 -28.74
C PRO A 124 -14.15 -10.35 -29.39
N PRO A 125 -14.80 -9.72 -30.39
CA PRO A 125 -15.90 -10.35 -31.10
C PRO A 125 -15.50 -11.73 -31.65
N GLY A 126 -16.25 -12.76 -31.25
CA GLY A 126 -16.00 -14.15 -31.67
C GLY A 126 -14.95 -14.89 -30.85
N ALA A 127 -14.45 -14.33 -29.75
CA ALA A 127 -13.61 -15.08 -28.80
C ALA A 127 -14.38 -16.28 -28.23
N ALA A 128 -13.77 -17.47 -28.29
CA ALA A 128 -14.35 -18.66 -27.68
C ALA A 128 -14.30 -18.55 -26.14
N PRO A 129 -15.26 -19.16 -25.42
CA PRO A 129 -15.23 -19.11 -23.96
C PRO A 129 -13.93 -19.67 -23.39
N GLY A 130 -13.34 -18.93 -22.45
CA GLY A 130 -12.04 -19.27 -21.88
C GLY A 130 -10.83 -19.14 -22.83
N GLN A 131 -10.99 -18.59 -24.04
CA GLN A 131 -9.88 -18.31 -24.95
C GLN A 131 -8.96 -17.22 -24.38
N THR A 132 -7.65 -17.44 -24.47
CA THR A 132 -6.66 -16.40 -24.14
C THR A 132 -6.41 -15.52 -25.36
N TYR A 133 -6.47 -14.20 -25.19
CA TYR A 133 -6.17 -13.21 -26.23
C TYR A 133 -5.21 -12.13 -25.71
N ALA A 134 -4.48 -11.52 -26.63
CA ALA A 134 -3.58 -10.40 -26.33
C ALA A 134 -4.39 -9.12 -26.15
N LEU A 135 -4.00 -8.30 -25.18
CA LEU A 135 -4.62 -7.00 -24.93
C LEU A 135 -4.18 -5.98 -25.95
N GLY A 136 -5.08 -5.09 -26.33
CA GLY A 136 -4.76 -3.94 -27.15
C GLY A 136 -3.97 -2.87 -26.38
N ASP A 137 -3.31 -1.98 -27.12
CA ASP A 137 -2.48 -0.93 -26.55
C ASP A 137 -3.22 0.01 -25.60
N LEU A 138 -4.48 0.37 -25.89
CA LEU A 138 -5.32 1.18 -24.98
C LEU A 138 -5.61 0.46 -23.67
N GLU A 139 -5.86 -0.86 -23.73
CA GLU A 139 -6.08 -1.66 -22.54
C GLU A 139 -4.79 -1.79 -21.71
N LEU A 140 -3.64 -1.89 -22.37
CA LEU A 140 -2.33 -1.90 -21.72
C LEU A 140 -2.01 -0.55 -21.08
N ALA A 141 -2.31 0.57 -21.74
CA ALA A 141 -2.15 1.90 -21.15
C ALA A 141 -2.97 2.07 -19.87
N SER A 142 -4.25 1.68 -19.92
CA SER A 142 -5.13 1.65 -18.75
C SER A 142 -4.60 0.71 -17.66
N ARG A 143 -4.13 -0.49 -18.02
CA ARG A 143 -3.58 -1.44 -17.03
C ARG A 143 -2.30 -0.91 -16.38
N LEU A 144 -1.39 -0.32 -17.15
CA LEU A 144 -0.15 0.30 -16.67
C LEU A 144 -0.44 1.47 -15.72
N SER A 145 -1.37 2.37 -16.08
CA SER A 145 -1.68 3.54 -15.27
C SER A 145 -2.26 3.16 -13.91
N PHE A 146 -3.16 2.18 -13.86
CA PHE A 146 -3.71 1.74 -12.58
C PHE A 146 -2.74 0.89 -11.77
N PHE A 147 -1.85 0.14 -12.43
CA PHE A 147 -0.78 -0.57 -11.74
C PHE A 147 0.22 0.40 -11.08
N LEU A 148 0.72 1.39 -11.82
CA LEU A 148 1.82 2.23 -11.33
C LEU A 148 1.33 3.49 -10.60
N TRP A 149 0.18 4.05 -10.99
CA TRP A 149 -0.32 5.32 -10.47
C TRP A 149 -1.66 5.23 -9.73
N SER A 150 -2.34 4.06 -9.76
CA SER A 150 -3.73 3.94 -9.26
C SER A 150 -4.66 5.04 -9.82
N SER A 151 -4.41 5.47 -11.06
CA SER A 151 -5.10 6.58 -11.69
C SER A 151 -5.19 6.36 -13.20
N ILE A 152 -5.91 7.26 -13.87
CA ILE A 152 -6.04 7.26 -15.34
C ILE A 152 -4.67 7.52 -16.01
N PRO A 153 -4.46 7.01 -17.24
CA PRO A 153 -3.28 7.34 -18.04
C PRO A 153 -3.24 8.84 -18.34
N ASP A 154 -2.04 9.38 -18.52
CA ASP A 154 -1.87 10.74 -19.02
C ASP A 154 -1.86 10.79 -20.55
N ASP A 155 -1.84 12.01 -21.09
CA ASP A 155 -1.87 12.26 -22.53
C ASP A 155 -0.73 11.51 -23.26
N GLU A 156 0.50 11.52 -22.73
CA GLU A 156 1.64 10.82 -23.37
C GLU A 156 1.41 9.30 -23.49
N LEU A 157 0.91 8.66 -22.43
CA LEU A 157 0.67 7.22 -22.44
C LEU A 157 -0.48 6.84 -23.38
N LEU A 158 -1.56 7.65 -23.41
CA LEU A 158 -2.66 7.46 -24.35
C LEU A 158 -2.22 7.71 -25.79
N ASP A 159 -1.43 8.74 -26.07
CA ASP A 159 -0.94 9.05 -27.41
C ASP A 159 -0.13 7.89 -27.99
N VAL A 160 0.76 7.30 -27.19
CA VAL A 160 1.54 6.12 -27.58
C VAL A 160 0.64 4.90 -27.85
N ALA A 161 -0.37 4.70 -27.00
CA ALA A 161 -1.30 3.58 -27.15
C ALA A 161 -2.23 3.72 -28.36
N GLU A 162 -2.70 4.93 -28.65
CA GLU A 162 -3.55 5.24 -29.80
C GLU A 162 -2.80 5.04 -31.13
N ARG A 163 -1.47 5.21 -31.15
CA ARG A 163 -0.63 4.88 -32.31
C ARG A 163 -0.29 3.40 -32.45
N GLY A 164 -0.66 2.55 -31.49
CA GLY A 164 -0.34 1.13 -31.52
C GLY A 164 1.14 0.83 -31.28
N GLU A 165 1.85 1.71 -30.56
CA GLU A 165 3.29 1.60 -30.31
C GLU A 165 3.63 1.00 -28.94
N LEU A 166 2.66 0.90 -28.02
CA LEU A 166 2.88 0.50 -26.63
C LEU A 166 3.21 -0.99 -26.49
N THR A 167 2.80 -1.83 -27.44
CA THR A 167 3.18 -3.24 -27.48
C THR A 167 4.64 -3.48 -27.88
N ASP A 168 5.35 -2.47 -28.39
CA ASP A 168 6.81 -2.51 -28.52
C ASP A 168 7.46 -2.41 -27.12
N PHE A 169 8.23 -3.43 -26.73
CA PHE A 169 8.82 -3.48 -25.39
C PHE A 169 9.85 -2.38 -25.12
N ALA A 170 10.52 -1.82 -26.13
CA ALA A 170 11.40 -0.67 -25.92
C ALA A 170 10.59 0.59 -25.59
N VAL A 171 9.43 0.77 -26.24
CA VAL A 171 8.48 1.84 -25.93
C VAL A 171 7.85 1.64 -24.55
N MET A 172 7.37 0.44 -24.25
CA MET A 172 6.79 0.09 -22.95
C MET A 172 7.77 0.34 -21.80
N ARG A 173 9.03 -0.12 -21.92
CA ARG A 173 10.08 0.13 -20.92
C ARG A 173 10.29 1.62 -20.66
N ARG A 174 10.28 2.44 -21.71
CA ARG A 174 10.46 3.89 -21.60
C ARG A 174 9.28 4.52 -20.85
N GLN A 175 8.05 4.13 -21.19
CA GLN A 175 6.86 4.61 -20.48
C GLN A 175 6.86 4.18 -19.01
N VAL A 176 7.15 2.92 -18.70
CA VAL A 176 7.19 2.42 -17.32
C VAL A 176 8.23 3.18 -16.48
N ARG A 177 9.44 3.40 -17.01
CA ARG A 177 10.47 4.18 -16.28
C ARG A 177 10.04 5.62 -16.04
N ARG A 178 9.44 6.27 -17.04
CA ARG A 178 8.88 7.62 -16.89
C ARG A 178 7.80 7.64 -15.80
N MET A 179 6.91 6.65 -15.81
CA MET A 179 5.83 6.55 -14.84
C MET A 179 6.32 6.28 -13.43
N LEU A 180 7.38 5.48 -13.25
CA LEU A 180 8.00 5.26 -11.94
C LEU A 180 8.65 6.54 -11.38
N ALA A 181 9.18 7.40 -12.24
CA ALA A 181 9.76 8.69 -11.86
C ALA A 181 8.72 9.81 -11.61
N ASP A 182 7.46 9.60 -11.98
CA ASP A 182 6.37 10.55 -11.74
C ASP A 182 5.88 10.45 -10.28
N PRO A 183 5.58 11.58 -9.59
CA PRO A 183 5.11 11.55 -8.21
C PRO A 183 3.88 10.66 -7.96
N ARG A 184 3.05 10.42 -8.97
CA ARG A 184 1.92 9.50 -8.86
C ARG A 184 2.33 8.05 -8.56
N SER A 185 3.60 7.68 -8.77
CA SER A 185 4.13 6.36 -8.41
C SER A 185 4.15 6.11 -6.91
N GLU A 186 3.96 7.14 -6.07
CA GLU A 186 3.68 7.01 -4.63
C GLU A 186 2.47 6.09 -4.36
N ALA A 187 1.57 5.89 -5.34
CA ALA A 187 0.52 4.89 -5.29
C ALA A 187 1.04 3.47 -4.99
N LEU A 188 2.25 3.10 -5.42
CA LEU A 188 2.86 1.81 -5.07
C LEU A 188 3.13 1.68 -3.57
N VAL A 189 3.31 2.80 -2.87
CA VAL A 189 3.47 2.84 -1.41
C VAL A 189 2.09 2.89 -0.74
N SER A 190 1.29 3.91 -1.04
CA SER A 190 0.02 4.19 -0.37
C SER A 190 -1.07 3.15 -0.67
N ASN A 191 -0.99 2.45 -1.80
CA ASN A 191 -1.93 1.39 -2.16
C ASN A 191 -1.32 0.00 -2.11
N PHE A 192 -0.26 -0.28 -2.89
CA PHE A 192 0.27 -1.64 -2.94
C PHE A 192 0.91 -2.06 -1.62
N ALA A 193 1.93 -1.34 -1.15
CA ALA A 193 2.64 -1.70 0.08
C ALA A 193 1.72 -1.65 1.30
N ALA A 194 0.85 -0.63 1.39
CA ALA A 194 -0.12 -0.53 2.48
C ALA A 194 -1.11 -1.70 2.54
N GLN A 195 -1.51 -2.27 1.41
CA GLN A 195 -2.35 -3.48 1.38
C GLN A 195 -1.55 -4.74 1.67
N TRP A 196 -0.39 -4.91 1.02
CA TRP A 196 0.47 -6.08 1.19
C TRP A 196 0.89 -6.26 2.65
N LEU A 197 1.26 -5.18 3.32
CA LEU A 197 1.76 -5.20 4.70
C LEU A 197 0.66 -4.95 5.74
N HIS A 198 -0.60 -4.82 5.32
CA HIS A 198 -1.76 -4.54 6.17
C HIS A 198 -1.71 -3.19 6.93
N LEU A 199 -0.91 -2.21 6.47
CA LEU A 199 -0.75 -0.90 7.11
C LEU A 199 -2.04 -0.07 7.16
N ARG A 200 -3.05 -0.41 6.35
CA ARG A 200 -4.38 0.20 6.42
C ARG A 200 -5.11 -0.10 7.74
N ASN A 201 -4.74 -1.18 8.41
CA ASN A 201 -5.33 -1.58 9.69
C ASN A 201 -4.64 -0.89 10.88
N LEU A 202 -3.66 -0.02 10.65
CA LEU A 202 -2.99 0.72 11.74
C LEU A 202 -3.97 1.60 12.52
N ASP A 203 -5.04 2.11 11.89
CA ASP A 203 -6.04 2.94 12.57
C ASP A 203 -6.83 2.16 13.64
N ASP A 204 -6.84 0.82 13.54
CA ASP A 204 -7.47 -0.07 14.52
C ASP A 204 -6.51 -0.50 15.64
N VAL A 205 -5.22 -0.17 15.54
CA VAL A 205 -4.23 -0.52 16.54
C VAL A 205 -4.45 0.32 17.79
N LYS A 206 -4.64 -0.36 18.92
CA LYS A 206 -4.75 0.24 20.24
C LYS A 206 -3.69 -0.36 21.14
N ALA A 207 -3.18 0.43 22.06
CA ALA A 207 -2.35 -0.05 23.17
C ALA A 207 -3.06 0.28 24.49
N GLU A 208 -2.89 -0.59 25.49
CA GLU A 208 -3.44 -0.39 26.83
C GLU A 208 -2.69 0.77 27.50
N PRO A 209 -3.34 1.92 27.79
CA PRO A 209 -2.63 3.11 28.24
C PRO A 209 -1.95 2.95 29.59
N ALA A 210 -2.46 2.07 30.45
CA ALA A 210 -1.83 1.75 31.73
C ALA A 210 -0.49 1.01 31.57
N VAL A 211 -0.28 0.32 30.44
CA VAL A 211 0.93 -0.43 30.11
C VAL A 211 1.86 0.38 29.20
N TYR A 212 1.28 1.08 28.22
CA TYR A 212 2.01 1.84 27.19
C TYR A 212 1.53 3.31 27.14
N PRO A 213 1.77 4.11 28.19
CA PRO A 213 1.28 5.50 28.28
C PRO A 213 1.84 6.42 27.18
N GLU A 214 2.98 6.06 26.60
CA GLU A 214 3.62 6.76 25.50
C GLU A 214 3.08 6.40 24.12
N PHE A 215 2.14 5.46 24.01
CA PHE A 215 1.53 5.13 22.72
C PHE A 215 0.36 6.08 22.43
N ASP A 216 0.61 7.06 21.56
CA ASP A 216 -0.36 8.07 21.14
C ASP A 216 -0.53 8.11 19.61
N GLN A 217 -1.46 8.94 19.15
CA GLN A 217 -1.74 9.11 17.72
C GLN A 217 -0.55 9.69 16.95
N ASP A 218 0.24 10.56 17.57
CA ASP A 218 1.42 11.14 16.95
C ASP A 218 2.51 10.07 16.69
N LEU A 219 2.67 9.11 17.61
CA LEU A 219 3.56 7.96 17.42
C LEU A 219 3.05 7.01 16.33
N LEU A 220 1.74 6.74 16.30
CA LEU A 220 1.13 5.89 15.27
C LEU A 220 1.27 6.49 13.87
N GLU A 221 1.03 7.79 13.73
CA GLU A 221 1.26 8.52 12.47
C GLU A 221 2.75 8.52 12.11
N ALA A 222 3.64 8.62 13.10
CA ALA A 222 5.06 8.56 12.85
C ALA A 222 5.52 7.18 12.32
N PHE A 223 4.95 6.08 12.85
CA PHE A 223 5.17 4.74 12.32
C PHE A 223 4.67 4.58 10.87
N ARG A 224 3.50 5.14 10.57
CA ARG A 224 2.93 5.13 9.21
C ARG A 224 3.87 5.85 8.24
N GLN A 225 4.32 7.04 8.61
CA GLN A 225 5.19 7.86 7.79
C GLN A 225 6.60 7.26 7.63
N GLU A 226 7.17 6.64 8.66
CA GLU A 226 8.44 5.90 8.57
C GLU A 226 8.37 4.84 7.48
N THR A 227 7.38 3.95 7.57
CA THR A 227 7.24 2.83 6.62
C THR A 227 6.97 3.31 5.20
N ALA A 228 6.15 4.35 5.04
CA ALA A 228 5.88 4.93 3.74
C ALA A 228 7.14 5.53 3.10
N LEU A 229 7.89 6.37 3.83
CA LEU A 229 9.13 6.98 3.34
C LEU A 229 10.21 5.94 3.04
N PHE A 230 10.34 4.93 3.90
CA PHE A 230 11.30 3.86 3.73
C PHE A 230 11.06 3.11 2.41
N ILE A 231 9.85 2.58 2.22
CA ILE A 231 9.49 1.84 1.00
C ILE A 231 9.57 2.75 -0.22
N GLY A 232 9.00 3.96 -0.13
CA GLY A 232 9.04 4.96 -1.20
C GLY A 232 10.47 5.24 -1.67
N SER A 233 11.40 5.44 -0.75
CA SER A 233 12.81 5.65 -1.10
C SER A 233 13.44 4.47 -1.82
N THR A 234 13.06 3.23 -1.49
CA THR A 234 13.59 2.06 -2.20
C THR A 234 13.09 1.97 -3.64
N ILE A 235 11.85 2.42 -3.90
CA ILE A 235 11.27 2.45 -5.25
C ILE A 235 11.87 3.60 -6.06
N GLU A 236 11.94 4.81 -5.49
CA GLU A 236 12.46 6.01 -6.14
C GLU A 236 13.94 5.88 -6.50
N GLU A 237 14.76 5.34 -5.58
CA GLU A 237 16.19 5.11 -5.79
C GLU A 237 16.48 3.82 -6.59
N ASP A 238 15.45 3.11 -7.05
CA ASP A 238 15.52 1.81 -7.74
C ASP A 238 16.45 0.80 -7.04
N ARG A 239 16.28 0.68 -5.73
CA ARG A 239 17.05 -0.23 -4.87
C ARG A 239 16.62 -1.68 -5.08
N SER A 240 17.48 -2.60 -4.62
CA SER A 240 17.10 -4.00 -4.47
C SER A 240 15.90 -4.10 -3.54
N VAL A 241 14.93 -4.95 -3.85
CA VAL A 241 13.87 -5.25 -2.88
C VAL A 241 14.41 -5.91 -1.61
N LEU A 242 15.61 -6.49 -1.65
CA LEU A 242 16.28 -7.04 -0.47
C LEU A 242 16.67 -5.97 0.56
N ASP A 243 16.79 -4.70 0.14
CA ASP A 243 16.99 -3.57 1.07
C ASP A 243 15.81 -3.44 2.04
N LEU A 244 14.61 -3.91 1.66
CA LEU A 244 13.47 -3.99 2.58
C LEU A 244 13.75 -4.86 3.80
N LEU A 245 14.71 -5.79 3.71
CA LEU A 245 15.10 -6.63 4.83
C LEU A 245 16.38 -6.11 5.48
N GLY A 246 17.39 -5.77 4.66
CA GLY A 246 18.75 -5.55 5.13
C GLY A 246 19.17 -4.09 5.34
N ALA A 247 18.35 -3.09 4.99
CA ALA A 247 18.76 -1.70 5.04
C ALA A 247 19.23 -1.27 6.44
N ASP A 248 20.34 -0.54 6.46
CA ASP A 248 20.98 0.03 7.65
C ASP A 248 20.48 1.43 7.99
N TYR A 249 19.34 1.83 7.43
CA TYR A 249 18.77 3.15 7.61
C TYR A 249 17.26 3.09 7.74
N THR A 250 16.70 4.13 8.35
CA THR A 250 15.26 4.37 8.39
C THR A 250 14.96 5.88 8.30
N TYR A 251 13.69 6.26 8.29
CA TYR A 251 13.22 7.64 8.35
C TYR A 251 12.56 7.94 9.69
N VAL A 252 13.11 8.90 10.43
CA VAL A 252 12.55 9.31 11.72
C VAL A 252 12.39 10.83 11.82
N ASN A 253 11.36 11.25 12.54
CA ASN A 253 11.28 12.57 13.17
C ASN A 253 11.70 12.47 14.65
N GLU A 254 11.68 13.58 15.40
CA GLU A 254 12.08 13.57 16.81
C GLU A 254 11.26 12.60 17.67
N ARG A 255 9.94 12.56 17.49
CA ARG A 255 9.04 11.68 18.26
C ARG A 255 9.41 10.21 18.11
N LEU A 256 9.62 9.77 16.86
CA LEU A 256 9.99 8.39 16.56
C LEU A 256 11.43 8.07 16.96
N ALA A 257 12.34 9.02 16.77
CA ALA A 257 13.74 8.87 17.19
C ALA A 257 13.84 8.66 18.71
N GLN A 258 13.07 9.41 19.51
CA GLN A 258 12.98 9.20 20.95
C GLN A 258 12.44 7.80 21.30
N HIS A 259 11.40 7.35 20.61
CA HIS A 259 10.83 6.00 20.81
C HIS A 259 11.83 4.88 20.50
N TYR A 260 12.70 5.08 19.49
CA TYR A 260 13.74 4.13 19.10
C TYR A 260 15.09 4.32 19.79
N GLY A 261 15.25 5.35 20.63
CA GLY A 261 16.53 5.66 21.26
C GLY A 261 17.60 6.17 20.28
N ILE A 262 17.21 6.77 19.15
CA ILE A 262 18.12 7.34 18.15
C ILE A 262 18.44 8.80 18.53
N PRO A 263 19.70 9.13 18.89
CA PRO A 263 20.07 10.49 19.30
C PRO A 263 20.21 11.44 18.10
N GLY A 264 20.15 12.75 18.37
CA GLY A 264 20.53 13.79 17.39
C GLY A 264 19.45 14.17 16.38
N VAL A 265 18.20 13.73 16.56
CA VAL A 265 17.06 14.08 15.69
C VAL A 265 16.13 15.04 16.43
N TYR A 266 15.87 16.21 15.83
CA TYR A 266 15.05 17.28 16.42
C TYR A 266 14.01 17.80 15.43
N GLY A 267 12.79 18.07 15.92
CA GLY A 267 11.66 18.58 15.15
C GLY A 267 10.83 17.51 14.44
N SER A 268 9.71 17.96 13.86
CA SER A 268 8.68 17.10 13.25
C SER A 268 9.04 16.57 11.85
N ARG A 269 10.05 17.13 11.19
CA ARG A 269 10.46 16.71 9.84
C ARG A 269 11.22 15.38 9.88
N PHE A 270 10.73 14.42 9.12
CA PHE A 270 11.39 13.14 8.87
C PHE A 270 12.72 13.32 8.12
N ARG A 271 13.71 12.54 8.51
CA ARG A 271 15.00 12.46 7.84
C ARG A 271 15.51 11.02 7.83
N ARG A 272 16.24 10.68 6.80
CA ARG A 272 16.98 9.43 6.71
C ARG A 272 18.10 9.43 7.75
N VAL A 273 18.17 8.39 8.57
CA VAL A 273 19.23 8.19 9.57
C VAL A 273 19.82 6.79 9.42
N THR A 274 21.13 6.67 9.59
CA THR A 274 21.79 5.36 9.71
C THR A 274 21.52 4.80 11.11
N LEU A 275 21.12 3.53 11.15
CA LEU A 275 20.80 2.80 12.37
C LEU A 275 22.12 2.32 13.03
N PRO A 276 22.32 2.63 14.32
CA PRO A 276 23.59 2.31 14.99
C PRO A 276 23.74 0.82 15.32
N ASP A 277 22.64 0.08 15.41
CA ASP A 277 22.59 -1.31 15.82
C ASP A 277 21.56 -2.06 14.98
N LEU A 278 22.07 -2.86 14.04
CA LEU A 278 21.23 -3.66 13.13
C LEU A 278 20.67 -4.91 13.80
N GLU A 279 21.22 -5.35 14.94
CA GLU A 279 20.62 -6.43 15.73
C GLU A 279 19.29 -5.97 16.35
N GLN A 280 19.22 -4.69 16.72
CA GLN A 280 18.02 -4.08 17.31
C GLN A 280 17.04 -3.50 16.30
N ARG A 281 17.49 -2.97 15.17
CA ARG A 281 16.58 -2.39 14.17
C ARG A 281 17.27 -2.30 12.81
N GLY A 282 16.58 -2.76 11.77
CA GLY A 282 17.08 -2.70 10.40
C GLY A 282 16.06 -3.27 9.44
N GLY A 283 15.94 -2.64 8.27
CA GLY A 283 14.88 -2.92 7.31
C GLY A 283 13.46 -2.84 7.90
N LEU A 284 12.51 -3.33 7.11
CA LEU A 284 11.08 -3.26 7.35
C LEU A 284 10.65 -4.02 8.61
N LEU A 285 11.27 -5.17 8.90
CA LEU A 285 10.86 -6.03 10.02
C LEU A 285 11.11 -5.39 11.40
N GLY A 286 11.95 -4.36 11.46
CA GLY A 286 12.17 -3.55 12.66
C GLY A 286 11.21 -2.37 12.80
N HIS A 287 10.25 -2.14 11.89
CA HIS A 287 9.38 -0.97 11.93
C HIS A 287 8.27 -1.10 12.98
N GLY A 288 8.03 -0.03 13.72
CA GLY A 288 7.04 0.02 14.79
C GLY A 288 5.63 -0.25 14.30
N SER A 289 5.28 0.21 13.10
CA SER A 289 3.96 -0.05 12.49
C SER A 289 3.65 -1.54 12.39
N LEU A 290 4.63 -2.36 12.01
CA LEU A 290 4.40 -3.79 11.78
C LEU A 290 4.41 -4.56 13.10
N LEU A 291 5.30 -4.16 14.01
CA LEU A 291 5.41 -4.76 15.34
C LEU A 291 4.16 -4.48 16.20
N SER A 292 3.57 -3.30 16.08
CA SER A 292 2.33 -2.95 16.78
C SER A 292 1.10 -3.57 16.14
N LEU A 293 1.02 -3.58 14.81
CA LEU A 293 -0.07 -4.19 14.06
C LEU A 293 -0.23 -5.69 14.34
N THR A 294 0.86 -6.36 14.71
CA THR A 294 0.90 -7.80 14.98
C THR A 294 0.90 -8.13 16.47
N SER A 295 0.46 -7.20 17.31
CA SER A 295 0.38 -7.35 18.77
C SER A 295 -1.04 -7.14 19.30
N TYR A 296 -1.29 -7.52 20.56
CA TYR A 296 -2.51 -7.16 21.27
C TYR A 296 -2.28 -5.85 22.05
N PRO A 297 -3.36 -5.14 22.47
CA PRO A 297 -3.20 -3.85 23.13
C PRO A 297 -2.32 -3.86 24.38
N HIS A 298 -2.37 -4.94 25.16
CA HIS A 298 -1.65 -5.05 26.42
C HIS A 298 -0.40 -5.94 26.36
N ARG A 299 -0.12 -6.60 25.23
CA ARG A 299 0.98 -7.60 25.13
C ARG A 299 1.39 -7.95 23.71
N THR A 300 2.59 -8.51 23.57
CA THR A 300 3.05 -9.12 22.33
C THR A 300 2.24 -10.36 21.93
N SER A 301 2.34 -10.75 20.67
CA SER A 301 1.74 -11.99 20.15
C SER A 301 2.66 -12.67 19.13
N PRO A 302 3.50 -13.64 19.56
CA PRO A 302 4.31 -14.43 18.63
C PRO A 302 3.47 -15.12 17.55
N VAL A 303 2.23 -15.52 17.88
CA VAL A 303 1.31 -16.15 16.93
C VAL A 303 0.90 -15.20 15.82
N LEU A 304 0.52 -13.96 16.15
CA LEU A 304 0.12 -12.96 15.14
C LEU A 304 1.32 -12.49 14.31
N ARG A 305 2.47 -12.24 14.96
CA ARG A 305 3.75 -11.92 14.29
C ARG A 305 4.16 -13.01 13.32
N GLY A 306 4.17 -14.26 13.79
CA GLY A 306 4.53 -15.42 12.99
C GLY A 306 3.58 -15.66 11.82
N ARG A 307 2.26 -15.55 12.05
CA ARG A 307 1.27 -15.62 10.97
C ARG A 307 1.52 -14.54 9.92
N TRP A 308 1.71 -13.29 10.34
CA TRP A 308 1.97 -12.18 9.43
C TRP A 308 3.26 -12.39 8.64
N LEU A 309 4.35 -12.83 9.29
CA LEU A 309 5.61 -13.17 8.60
C LEU A 309 5.39 -14.27 7.56
N LEU A 310 4.69 -15.34 7.91
CA LEU A 310 4.41 -16.45 6.99
C LEU A 310 3.57 -16.01 5.79
N GLU A 311 2.60 -15.13 6.00
CA GLU A 311 1.67 -14.66 4.96
C GLU A 311 2.28 -13.57 4.07
N ALA A 312 2.89 -12.55 4.68
CA ALA A 312 3.37 -11.35 4.00
C ALA A 312 4.81 -11.49 3.49
N ILE A 313 5.67 -12.24 4.19
CA ILE A 313 7.12 -12.27 3.93
C ILE A 313 7.56 -13.62 3.34
N PHE A 314 7.23 -14.75 3.97
CA PHE A 314 7.65 -16.09 3.49
C PHE A 314 6.77 -16.65 2.35
N GLY A 315 5.53 -16.17 2.21
CA GLY A 315 4.60 -16.62 1.18
C GLY A 315 3.99 -18.00 1.42
N THR A 316 3.97 -18.47 2.66
CA THR A 316 3.44 -19.76 3.10
C THR A 316 2.39 -19.57 4.21
N PRO A 317 1.23 -18.94 3.89
CA PRO A 317 0.24 -18.59 4.91
C PRO A 317 -0.24 -19.85 5.66
N PRO A 318 -0.37 -19.79 7.00
CA PRO A 318 -0.91 -20.90 7.77
C PRO A 318 -2.41 -21.10 7.46
N PRO A 319 -2.97 -22.30 7.73
CA PRO A 319 -4.42 -22.49 7.66
C PRO A 319 -5.14 -21.61 8.69
N GLY A 320 -6.42 -21.34 8.46
CA GLY A 320 -7.26 -20.64 9.44
C GLY A 320 -7.31 -21.38 10.79
N PRO A 321 -7.52 -20.65 11.90
CA PRO A 321 -7.64 -21.30 13.21
C PRO A 321 -8.83 -22.26 13.22
N PRO A 322 -8.73 -23.40 13.95
CA PRO A 322 -9.88 -24.29 14.14
C PRO A 322 -11.00 -23.56 14.91
N PRO A 323 -12.26 -24.01 14.80
CA PRO A 323 -13.32 -23.53 15.67
C PRO A 323 -12.98 -23.82 17.15
N ASP A 324 -13.43 -22.94 18.05
CA ASP A 324 -13.29 -23.09 19.51
C ASP A 324 -11.84 -23.16 20.05
N VAL A 325 -10.96 -22.23 19.63
CA VAL A 325 -9.60 -22.12 20.17
C VAL A 325 -9.65 -21.75 21.67
N PRO A 326 -9.09 -22.57 22.58
CA PRO A 326 -9.06 -22.25 24.00
C PRO A 326 -8.13 -21.06 24.28
N ALA A 327 -8.45 -20.27 25.30
CA ALA A 327 -7.59 -19.17 25.74
C ALA A 327 -6.20 -19.67 26.17
N LEU A 328 -5.17 -18.83 25.98
CA LEU A 328 -3.82 -19.15 26.44
C LEU A 328 -3.78 -19.13 27.98
N PRO A 329 -3.23 -20.18 28.62
CA PRO A 329 -3.11 -20.25 30.08
C PRO A 329 -2.37 -19.02 30.61
N GLU A 330 -2.85 -18.41 31.69
CA GLU A 330 -2.24 -17.19 32.27
C GLU A 330 -1.01 -17.49 33.13
N ARG A 331 -0.83 -18.74 33.55
CA ARG A 331 0.24 -19.20 34.43
C ARG A 331 0.95 -20.42 33.86
N GLY A 332 2.22 -20.59 34.23
CA GLY A 332 3.06 -21.70 33.82
C GLY A 332 2.87 -22.94 34.70
N GLU A 333 3.74 -23.93 34.50
CA GLU A 333 3.80 -25.07 35.39
C GLU A 333 4.14 -24.62 36.83
N GLY A 334 3.40 -25.15 37.81
CA GLY A 334 3.62 -24.78 39.22
C GLY A 334 3.05 -23.42 39.64
N ASP A 335 2.15 -22.82 38.85
CA ASP A 335 1.39 -21.60 39.20
C ASP A 335 2.23 -20.30 39.20
N ALA A 336 3.45 -20.33 38.65
CA ALA A 336 4.31 -19.17 38.46
C ALA A 336 3.87 -18.30 37.25
N PRO A 337 4.19 -16.99 37.25
CA PRO A 337 4.06 -16.15 36.05
C PRO A 337 4.83 -16.77 34.89
N ALA A 338 4.16 -16.97 33.75
CA ALA A 338 4.76 -17.58 32.56
C ALA A 338 4.97 -16.55 31.45
N SER A 339 6.06 -16.74 30.72
CA SER A 339 6.43 -15.91 29.58
C SER A 339 5.50 -16.27 28.44
N MET A 340 5.35 -15.38 27.46
CA MET A 340 4.55 -15.69 26.28
C MET A 340 5.03 -16.96 25.57
N ARG A 341 6.34 -17.24 25.59
CA ARG A 341 6.94 -18.48 25.10
C ARG A 341 6.42 -19.70 25.85
N GLU A 342 6.58 -19.74 27.18
CA GLU A 342 6.14 -20.88 27.99
C GLU A 342 4.63 -21.13 27.88
N ARG A 343 3.83 -20.06 27.82
CA ARG A 343 2.38 -20.15 27.63
C ARG A 343 2.04 -20.83 26.29
N LEU A 344 2.77 -20.49 25.22
CA LEU A 344 2.60 -21.10 23.90
C LEU A 344 3.13 -22.54 23.85
N GLU A 345 4.24 -22.84 24.52
CA GLU A 345 4.77 -24.20 24.64
C GLU A 345 3.79 -25.11 25.38
N LEU A 346 3.17 -24.62 26.47
CA LEU A 346 2.11 -25.32 27.17
C LEU A 346 0.89 -25.56 26.27
N HIS A 347 0.47 -24.53 25.51
CA HIS A 347 -0.61 -24.65 24.52
C HIS A 347 -0.31 -25.68 23.42
N ARG A 348 0.95 -25.76 22.97
CA ARG A 348 1.43 -26.70 21.94
C ARG A 348 1.56 -28.14 22.43
N ARG A 349 1.33 -28.44 23.70
CA ARG A 349 1.23 -29.84 24.16
C ARG A 349 0.01 -30.55 23.56
N ASN A 350 -1.00 -29.79 23.13
CA ASN A 350 -2.10 -30.34 22.35
C ASN A 350 -1.62 -30.65 20.91
N PRO A 351 -1.64 -31.92 20.45
CA PRO A 351 -1.20 -32.28 19.10
C PRO A 351 -1.93 -31.53 17.98
N ALA A 352 -3.21 -31.17 18.19
CA ALA A 352 -3.99 -30.39 17.23
C ALA A 352 -3.37 -29.00 17.00
N CYS A 353 -2.99 -28.31 18.08
CA CYS A 353 -2.36 -26.99 18.02
C CYS A 353 -0.91 -27.07 17.52
N ALA A 354 -0.16 -28.08 17.97
CA ALA A 354 1.25 -28.27 17.59
C ALA A 354 1.46 -28.38 16.06
N SER A 355 0.47 -28.95 15.35
CA SER A 355 0.55 -29.19 13.91
C SER A 355 0.92 -27.93 13.12
N CYS A 356 0.26 -26.80 13.43
CA CYS A 356 0.46 -25.52 12.76
C CYS A 356 1.45 -24.62 13.50
N HIS A 357 1.40 -24.61 14.84
CA HIS A 357 2.26 -23.75 15.67
C HIS A 357 3.75 -24.08 15.60
N ARG A 358 4.13 -25.30 15.19
CA ARG A 358 5.53 -25.62 14.83
C ARG A 358 6.08 -24.76 13.69
N THR A 359 5.22 -24.23 12.83
CA THR A 359 5.61 -23.34 11.73
C THR A 359 5.34 -21.88 12.08
N ILE A 360 4.23 -21.58 12.77
CA ILE A 360 3.80 -20.22 13.08
C ILE A 360 4.68 -19.56 14.15
N ASP A 361 4.89 -20.22 15.28
CA ASP A 361 5.49 -19.57 16.45
C ASP A 361 6.98 -19.22 16.26
N PRO A 362 7.83 -20.07 15.66
CA PRO A 362 9.26 -19.79 15.55
C PRO A 362 9.63 -18.43 14.93
N PRO A 363 9.09 -18.02 13.76
CA PRO A 363 9.40 -16.70 13.22
C PRO A 363 8.83 -15.56 14.08
N GLY A 364 7.70 -15.77 14.77
CA GLY A 364 7.16 -14.80 15.71
C GLY A 364 8.02 -14.60 16.95
N PHE A 365 8.62 -15.68 17.47
CA PHE A 365 9.54 -15.63 18.59
C PHE A 365 10.81 -14.83 18.31
N MET A 366 11.31 -14.87 17.06
CA MET A 366 12.47 -14.07 16.64
C MET A 366 12.24 -12.56 16.78
N LEU A 367 11.00 -12.11 16.91
CA LEU A 367 10.64 -10.71 17.14
C LEU A 367 10.33 -10.38 18.62
N GLU A 368 10.47 -11.31 19.57
CA GLU A 368 10.07 -11.06 20.97
C GLU A 368 10.94 -10.04 21.73
N HIS A 369 12.09 -9.67 21.15
CA HIS A 369 12.84 -8.48 21.57
C HIS A 369 12.09 -7.17 21.36
N TYR A 370 10.92 -7.17 20.71
CA TYR A 370 10.06 -5.99 20.62
C TYR A 370 8.81 -6.14 21.47
N ASP A 371 8.49 -5.13 22.28
CA ASP A 371 7.21 -5.04 22.99
C ASP A 371 6.02 -4.81 22.05
N ALA A 372 4.81 -4.65 22.60
CA ALA A 372 3.59 -4.50 21.81
C ALA A 372 3.55 -3.21 20.98
N ILE A 373 4.41 -2.23 21.26
CA ILE A 373 4.50 -0.95 20.54
C ILE A 373 5.80 -0.81 19.74
N GLY A 374 6.51 -1.92 19.54
CA GLY A 374 7.71 -1.98 18.70
C GLY A 374 8.98 -1.40 19.33
N ARG A 375 8.99 -1.15 20.65
CA ARG A 375 10.21 -0.79 21.38
C ARG A 375 11.05 -2.04 21.65
N TRP A 376 12.36 -1.89 21.51
CA TRP A 376 13.29 -2.98 21.83
C TRP A 376 13.42 -3.21 23.34
N ARG A 377 13.52 -4.47 23.77
CA ARG A 377 13.68 -4.93 25.15
C ARG A 377 14.60 -6.15 25.26
N SER A 378 15.38 -6.19 26.33
CA SER A 378 16.18 -7.37 26.72
C SER A 378 15.49 -8.26 27.75
N VAL A 379 14.44 -7.73 28.39
CA VAL A 379 13.68 -8.38 29.47
C VAL A 379 12.19 -8.34 29.11
N THR A 380 11.48 -9.44 29.35
CA THR A 380 10.03 -9.57 29.16
C THR A 380 9.26 -8.80 30.24
N ASP A 381 7.94 -8.65 30.03
CA ASP A 381 7.06 -7.91 30.96
C ASP A 381 7.00 -8.55 32.36
N ASP A 382 7.34 -9.83 32.49
CA ASP A 382 7.45 -10.57 33.75
C ASP A 382 8.88 -10.60 34.34
N GLY A 383 9.81 -9.81 33.79
CA GLY A 383 11.12 -9.57 34.39
C GLY A 383 12.21 -10.60 34.04
N ARG A 384 12.01 -11.42 33.01
CA ARG A 384 12.98 -12.45 32.58
C ARG A 384 13.70 -12.10 31.29
N PRO A 385 14.92 -12.61 31.06
CA PRO A 385 15.58 -12.44 29.77
C PRO A 385 14.68 -12.91 28.62
N VAL A 386 14.62 -12.12 27.55
CA VAL A 386 13.90 -12.52 26.34
C VAL A 386 14.60 -13.72 25.71
N ASP A 387 13.84 -14.78 25.46
CA ASP A 387 14.26 -15.87 24.58
C ASP A 387 13.64 -15.63 23.20
N ALA A 388 14.46 -15.16 22.26
CA ALA A 388 14.08 -14.90 20.88
C ALA A 388 14.50 -16.02 19.91
N ALA A 389 14.87 -17.21 20.40
CA ALA A 389 15.28 -18.32 19.54
C ALA A 389 14.08 -18.99 18.86
N GLY A 390 14.16 -19.19 17.56
CA GLY A 390 13.16 -19.90 16.77
C GLY A 390 13.80 -20.99 15.92
N THR A 391 13.21 -22.19 15.92
CA THR A 391 13.62 -23.28 15.03
C THR A 391 12.53 -23.55 14.00
N LEU A 392 12.85 -23.36 12.72
CA LEU A 392 11.94 -23.61 11.61
C LEU A 392 11.74 -25.13 11.38
N PRO A 393 10.67 -25.56 10.68
CA PRO A 393 10.40 -26.98 10.43
C PRO A 393 11.52 -27.75 9.69
N ASN A 394 12.40 -27.04 8.97
CA ASN A 394 13.57 -27.61 8.31
C ASN A 394 14.77 -27.82 9.25
N GLY A 395 14.63 -27.50 10.54
CA GLY A 395 15.67 -27.64 11.56
C GLY A 395 16.62 -26.45 11.66
N VAL A 396 16.45 -25.41 10.83
CA VAL A 396 17.29 -24.21 10.92
C VAL A 396 16.85 -23.38 12.13
N THR A 397 17.81 -23.04 12.99
CA THR A 397 17.61 -22.20 14.16
C THR A 397 18.17 -20.81 13.91
N ALA A 398 17.42 -19.78 14.32
CA ALA A 398 17.86 -18.40 14.30
C ALA A 398 17.32 -17.65 15.53
N GLU A 399 17.93 -16.53 15.87
CA GLU A 399 17.60 -15.74 17.05
C GLU A 399 17.48 -14.26 16.71
N GLY A 400 16.46 -13.61 17.27
CA GLY A 400 16.27 -12.16 17.13
C GLY A 400 16.00 -11.68 15.70
N LEU A 401 15.97 -10.35 15.54
CA LEU A 401 15.78 -9.72 14.23
C LEU A 401 16.95 -10.06 13.28
N GLU A 402 18.19 -10.05 13.78
CA GLU A 402 19.37 -10.37 12.98
C GLU A 402 19.26 -11.77 12.36
N GLY A 403 18.98 -12.79 13.17
CA GLY A 403 18.81 -14.15 12.69
C GLY A 403 17.67 -14.27 11.68
N LEU A 404 16.51 -13.66 11.95
CA LEU A 404 15.37 -13.67 11.01
C LEU A 404 15.73 -13.03 9.66
N ARG A 405 16.44 -11.89 9.66
CA ARG A 405 16.90 -11.24 8.43
C ARG A 405 17.94 -12.10 7.71
N GLY A 406 18.88 -12.68 8.45
CA GLY A 406 19.87 -13.62 7.92
C GLY A 406 19.21 -14.78 7.17
N LEU A 407 18.19 -15.41 7.76
CA LEU A 407 17.44 -16.49 7.11
C LEU A 407 16.80 -16.07 5.77
N LEU A 408 16.24 -14.86 5.72
CA LEU A 408 15.58 -14.35 4.52
C LEU A 408 16.60 -13.92 3.46
N LEU A 409 17.76 -13.40 3.87
CA LEU A 409 18.85 -12.96 2.99
C LEU A 409 19.71 -14.12 2.47
N ASP A 410 19.81 -15.22 3.21
CA ASP A 410 20.47 -16.47 2.79
C ASP A 410 19.65 -17.21 1.71
N ALA A 411 18.33 -17.05 1.72
CA ALA A 411 17.40 -17.63 0.74
C ALA A 411 16.50 -16.54 0.10
N PRO A 412 17.10 -15.53 -0.59
CA PRO A 412 16.41 -14.32 -1.01
C PRO A 412 15.28 -14.58 -2.00
N GLU A 413 15.39 -15.66 -2.80
CA GLU A 413 14.38 -16.04 -3.78
C GLU A 413 12.99 -16.26 -3.15
N GLN A 414 12.91 -16.72 -1.89
CA GLN A 414 11.62 -16.93 -1.22
C GLN A 414 10.91 -15.59 -0.98
N PHE A 415 11.62 -14.61 -0.42
CA PHE A 415 11.08 -13.27 -0.19
C PHE A 415 10.76 -12.57 -1.51
N VAL A 416 11.68 -12.60 -2.47
CA VAL A 416 11.49 -11.98 -3.79
C VAL A 416 10.31 -12.61 -4.54
N SER A 417 10.13 -13.93 -4.45
CA SER A 417 8.97 -14.64 -5.02
C SER A 417 7.66 -14.19 -4.38
N THR A 418 7.64 -14.05 -3.04
CA THR A 418 6.47 -13.58 -2.31
C THR A 418 6.09 -12.16 -2.71
N LEU A 419 7.07 -11.25 -2.72
CA LEU A 419 6.86 -9.86 -3.17
C LEU A 419 6.39 -9.82 -4.62
N THR A 420 7.05 -10.56 -5.52
CA THR A 420 6.69 -10.62 -6.94
C THR A 420 5.26 -11.12 -7.12
N ARG A 421 4.83 -12.13 -6.37
CA ARG A 421 3.46 -12.65 -6.40
C ARG A 421 2.45 -11.59 -5.93
N ARG A 422 2.74 -10.87 -4.85
CA ARG A 422 1.88 -9.81 -4.31
C ARG A 422 1.78 -8.64 -5.30
N LEU A 423 2.91 -8.24 -5.89
CA LEU A 423 2.96 -7.16 -6.87
C LEU A 423 2.26 -7.54 -8.17
N LEU A 424 2.41 -8.79 -8.63
CA LEU A 424 1.67 -9.32 -9.77
C LEU A 424 0.16 -9.33 -9.48
N ALA A 425 -0.26 -9.73 -8.27
CA ALA A 425 -1.67 -9.69 -7.88
C ALA A 425 -2.26 -8.29 -8.01
N TYR A 426 -1.52 -7.31 -7.51
CA TYR A 426 -1.88 -5.89 -7.57
C TYR A 426 -1.91 -5.37 -9.02
N ALA A 427 -0.92 -5.73 -9.84
CA ALA A 427 -0.85 -5.35 -11.25
C ALA A 427 -2.03 -5.91 -12.09
N LEU A 428 -2.48 -7.12 -11.77
CA LEU A 428 -3.56 -7.79 -12.48
C LEU A 428 -4.96 -7.48 -11.92
N GLY A 429 -5.05 -6.97 -10.68
CA GLY A 429 -6.32 -6.79 -9.97
C GLY A 429 -7.00 -8.12 -9.60
N ARG A 430 -6.24 -9.22 -9.52
CA ARG A 430 -6.72 -10.56 -9.14
C ARG A 430 -5.61 -11.36 -8.48
N GLU A 431 -5.97 -12.38 -7.71
CA GLU A 431 -4.96 -13.30 -7.17
C GLU A 431 -4.27 -14.13 -8.28
N PRO A 432 -2.94 -14.29 -8.23
CA PRO A 432 -2.21 -15.20 -9.11
C PRO A 432 -2.64 -16.64 -8.87
N GLN A 433 -2.93 -17.34 -9.97
CA GLN A 433 -3.37 -18.73 -9.96
C GLN A 433 -2.19 -19.68 -10.16
N TYR A 434 -2.45 -20.99 -10.10
CA TYR A 434 -1.41 -22.01 -10.30
C TYR A 434 -0.66 -21.86 -11.64
N TYR A 435 -1.36 -21.41 -12.69
CA TYR A 435 -0.80 -21.20 -14.02
C TYR A 435 0.04 -19.91 -14.14
N ASP A 436 -0.03 -18.98 -13.17
CA ASP A 436 0.81 -17.78 -13.13
C ASP A 436 2.19 -18.07 -12.48
N GLN A 437 2.33 -19.19 -11.77
CA GLN A 437 3.57 -19.55 -11.06
C GLN A 437 4.81 -19.69 -11.95
N PRO A 438 4.74 -20.22 -13.18
CA PRO A 438 5.86 -20.16 -14.13
C PRO A 438 6.31 -18.73 -14.44
N THR A 439 5.37 -17.79 -14.55
CA THR A 439 5.67 -16.36 -14.75
C THR A 439 6.41 -15.79 -13.55
N VAL A 440 5.92 -16.01 -12.33
CA VAL A 440 6.59 -15.56 -11.09
C VAL A 440 8.02 -16.10 -11.02
N ARG A 441 8.23 -17.41 -11.19
CA ARG A 441 9.58 -18.02 -11.14
C ARG A 441 10.53 -17.46 -12.19
N ARG A 442 10.03 -17.15 -13.39
CA ARG A 442 10.82 -16.53 -14.45
C ARG A 442 11.21 -15.09 -14.11
N ILE A 443 10.28 -14.31 -13.55
CA ILE A 443 10.53 -12.94 -13.11
C ILE A 443 11.62 -12.94 -12.03
N VAL A 444 11.45 -13.74 -10.97
CA VAL A 444 12.41 -13.84 -9.85
C VAL A 444 13.81 -14.21 -10.34
N ARG A 445 13.91 -15.26 -11.15
CA ARG A 445 15.19 -15.74 -11.70
C ARG A 445 15.89 -14.68 -12.53
N ASN A 446 15.16 -14.00 -13.42
CA ASN A 446 15.78 -13.03 -14.30
C ASN A 446 16.08 -11.72 -13.57
N ALA A 447 15.29 -11.34 -12.57
CA ALA A 447 15.55 -10.16 -11.75
C ALA A 447 16.82 -10.31 -10.90
N ALA A 448 17.28 -11.54 -10.62
CA ALA A 448 18.54 -11.80 -9.93
C ALA A 448 19.76 -11.21 -10.67
N ALA A 449 19.73 -11.19 -12.01
CA ALA A 449 20.80 -10.59 -12.82
C ALA A 449 20.90 -9.06 -12.65
N ASP A 450 19.81 -8.43 -12.18
CA ASP A 450 19.70 -7.00 -11.91
C ASP A 450 19.57 -6.74 -10.40
N GLU A 451 20.15 -7.61 -9.57
CA GLU A 451 20.18 -7.48 -8.10
C GLU A 451 18.78 -7.36 -7.44
N HIS A 452 17.75 -7.92 -8.07
CA HIS A 452 16.36 -7.83 -7.61
C HIS A 452 15.84 -6.40 -7.43
N ARG A 453 16.26 -5.46 -8.29
CA ARG A 453 15.75 -4.08 -8.28
C ARG A 453 14.25 -4.00 -8.53
N TRP A 454 13.60 -2.99 -7.94
CA TRP A 454 12.17 -2.71 -8.14
C TRP A 454 11.82 -2.57 -9.62
N SER A 455 12.57 -1.76 -10.36
CA SER A 455 12.33 -1.54 -11.80
C SER A 455 12.46 -2.84 -12.59
N SER A 456 13.41 -3.71 -12.23
CA SER A 456 13.61 -5.00 -12.90
C SER A 456 12.41 -5.92 -12.69
N ILE A 457 11.88 -6.03 -11.47
CA ILE A 457 10.68 -6.84 -11.19
C ILE A 457 9.46 -6.25 -11.91
N ILE A 458 9.24 -4.94 -11.82
CA ILE A 458 8.09 -4.24 -12.42
C ILE A 458 8.10 -4.39 -13.95
N LEU A 459 9.24 -4.15 -14.60
CA LEU A 459 9.39 -4.31 -16.06
C LEU A 459 9.11 -5.74 -16.50
N ARG A 460 9.56 -6.73 -15.72
CA ARG A 460 9.33 -8.15 -16.03
C ARG A 460 7.87 -8.57 -15.81
N ILE A 461 7.15 -7.93 -14.88
CA ILE A 461 5.70 -8.12 -14.73
C ILE A 461 4.98 -7.59 -15.96
N VAL A 462 5.25 -6.36 -16.38
CA VAL A 462 4.50 -5.74 -17.50
C VAL A 462 4.80 -6.39 -18.85
N GLU A 463 5.99 -6.96 -19.02
CA GLU A 463 6.38 -7.75 -20.21
C GLU A 463 5.90 -9.21 -20.14
N SER A 464 5.26 -9.62 -19.04
CA SER A 464 4.85 -11.01 -18.88
C SER A 464 3.57 -11.33 -19.64
N PRO A 465 3.38 -12.58 -20.13
CA PRO A 465 2.13 -13.01 -20.71
C PRO A 465 0.93 -12.78 -19.79
N ALA A 466 1.10 -12.95 -18.47
CA ALA A 466 0.02 -12.73 -17.51
C ALA A 466 -0.50 -11.28 -17.52
N PHE A 467 0.38 -10.31 -17.78
CA PHE A 467 0.03 -8.90 -17.88
C PHE A 467 -0.48 -8.51 -19.26
N LEU A 468 0.09 -9.11 -20.32
CA LEU A 468 -0.18 -8.80 -21.72
C LEU A 468 -1.43 -9.50 -22.29
N THR A 469 -1.97 -10.49 -21.60
CA THR A 469 -3.13 -11.25 -22.08
C THR A 469 -4.29 -11.22 -21.10
N ARG A 470 -5.46 -11.62 -21.59
CA ARG A 470 -6.66 -11.88 -20.81
C ARG A 470 -7.32 -13.16 -21.31
N ARG A 471 -8.06 -13.81 -20.42
CA ARG A 471 -8.90 -14.97 -20.74
C ARG A 471 -10.35 -14.48 -20.87
N ALA A 472 -11.00 -14.82 -21.97
CA ALA A 472 -12.42 -14.56 -22.19
C ALA A 472 -13.26 -15.24 -21.11
N ALA A 473 -14.44 -14.70 -20.83
CA ALA A 473 -15.39 -15.30 -19.90
C ALA A 473 -15.70 -16.77 -20.26
N GLU A 474 -15.99 -17.61 -19.26
CA GLU A 474 -16.33 -19.03 -19.46
C GLU A 474 -17.75 -19.23 -20.02
#